data_AF-A0A2W5ZW36-F1
#
_entry.id   AF-A0A2W5ZW36-F1
#
_cell.length_a   1.000
_cell.length_b   1.000
_cell.length_c   1.000
_cell.angle_alpha   90.00
_cell.angle_beta   90.00
_cell.angle_gamma   90.00
#
_symmetry.space_group_name_H-M   'P 1'
#
loop_
_entity.id
_entity.type
_entity.pdbx_description
1 polymer ?
#
loop_
_entity_poly.entity_id
_entity_poly.type
_entity_poly.pdbx_seq_one_letter_code
_entity_poly.pdbx_strand_id
1 'polypeptide(L)'
;MPPNNDFGIFIIQVPNAPFGLAWYNGDILTDGDGRGVGDFVGRFSTGTFILSPGAVPSPPVFPDDSKTGVKTAPVQIYHVGIWFNNVAEANAAGCPPNVVTPFTSNHQAGIQVLNTSTFPDDFGPLRHVQ
;
A
#
# COMPACT_ATOMS: atom_id res chain seq x y z
N MET A 1 -11.51 9.89 8.45
CA MET A 1 -11.36 8.42 8.57
C MET A 1 -11.79 8.03 9.99
N PRO A 2 -11.93 6.74 10.36
CA PRO A 2 -12.15 6.37 11.76
C PRO A 2 -11.12 7.04 12.69
N PRO A 3 -11.54 7.61 13.84
CA PRO A 3 -10.66 8.31 14.76
C PRO A 3 -9.74 7.36 15.53
N ASN A 4 -8.53 7.83 15.87
CA ASN A 4 -7.52 7.10 16.64
C ASN A 4 -7.14 5.72 16.06
N ASN A 5 -7.15 5.60 14.74
CA ASN A 5 -6.78 4.38 14.03
C ASN A 5 -5.52 4.60 13.19
N ASP A 6 -4.79 3.52 12.96
CA ASP A 6 -3.59 3.53 12.15
C ASP A 6 -3.87 2.96 10.75
N PHE A 7 -3.16 3.48 9.75
CA PHE A 7 -3.39 3.14 8.36
C PHE A 7 -2.09 3.00 7.60
N GLY A 8 -1.89 1.85 6.96
CA GLY A 8 -0.75 1.59 6.09
C GLY A 8 -0.95 2.21 4.71
N ILE A 9 0.07 2.93 4.22
CA ILE A 9 0.09 3.52 2.89
C ILE A 9 1.00 2.72 1.97
N PHE A 10 0.48 2.42 0.78
CA PHE A 10 1.25 1.76 -0.27
C PHE A 10 1.20 2.55 -1.55
N ILE A 11 2.33 2.55 -2.25
CA ILE A 11 2.38 2.89 -3.68
C ILE A 11 2.11 1.61 -4.45
N ILE A 12 1.10 1.63 -5.33
CA ILE A 12 0.58 0.46 -6.04
C ILE A 12 0.58 0.70 -7.56
N GLN A 13 0.61 -0.40 -8.33
CA GLN A 13 0.66 -0.34 -9.79
C GLN A 13 -0.67 0.09 -10.40
N VAL A 14 -1.78 -0.50 -9.95
CA VAL A 14 -3.15 -0.14 -10.35
C VAL A 14 -4.01 0.08 -9.11
N PRO A 15 -5.06 0.92 -9.17
CA PRO A 15 -5.78 1.32 -7.97
C PRO A 15 -6.73 0.24 -7.43
N ASN A 16 -7.14 -0.71 -8.27
CA ASN A 16 -8.08 -1.78 -7.94
C ASN A 16 -7.39 -3.15 -7.90
N ALA A 17 -7.95 -4.11 -7.16
CA ALA A 17 -7.43 -5.47 -7.11
C ALA A 17 -7.29 -6.05 -8.53
N PRO A 18 -6.16 -6.72 -8.87
CA PRO A 18 -5.15 -7.26 -7.95
C PRO A 18 -3.99 -6.31 -7.58
N PHE A 19 -4.08 -5.00 -7.83
CA PHE A 19 -3.13 -3.93 -7.47
C PHE A 19 -1.72 -4.00 -8.11
N GLY A 20 -1.25 -5.17 -8.52
CA GLY A 20 0.08 -5.39 -9.11
C GLY A 20 1.21 -5.30 -8.07
N LEU A 21 2.36 -4.75 -8.47
CA LEU A 21 3.43 -4.48 -7.51
C LEU A 21 3.01 -3.38 -6.52
N ALA A 22 3.32 -3.60 -5.25
CA ALA A 22 3.00 -2.67 -4.16
C ALA A 22 4.24 -2.43 -3.29
N TRP A 23 4.41 -1.18 -2.85
CA TRP A 23 5.52 -0.75 -2.01
C TRP A 23 4.99 -0.07 -0.75
N TYR A 24 5.35 -0.58 0.42
CA TYR A 24 5.01 0.04 1.70
C TYR A 24 5.73 1.37 1.84
N ASN A 25 4.97 2.45 2.02
CA ASN A 25 5.50 3.81 2.08
C ASN A 25 5.49 4.39 3.51
N GLY A 26 4.79 3.74 4.45
CA GLY A 26 4.71 4.10 5.86
C GLY A 26 3.25 4.15 6.35
N ASP A 27 3.07 4.73 7.53
CA ASP A 27 1.78 4.74 8.24
C ASP A 27 1.25 6.16 8.45
N ILE A 28 -0.07 6.30 8.57
CA ILE A 28 -0.75 7.50 9.06
C ILE A 28 -1.65 7.14 10.24
N LEU A 29 -1.44 7.83 11.35
CA LEU A 29 -2.34 7.80 12.50
C LEU A 29 -3.38 8.91 12.37
N THR A 30 -4.65 8.58 12.59
CA THR A 30 -5.72 9.58 12.70
C THR A 30 -5.86 10.09 14.14
N ASP A 31 -6.17 11.37 14.30
CA ASP A 31 -6.50 11.98 15.58
C ASP A 31 -7.93 11.63 16.04
N GLY A 32 -8.35 12.22 17.18
CA GLY A 32 -9.68 12.02 17.75
C GLY A 32 -10.84 12.50 16.87
N ASP A 33 -10.57 13.36 15.88
CA ASP A 33 -11.54 13.81 14.88
C ASP A 33 -11.49 12.97 13.59
N GLY A 34 -10.59 11.98 13.52
CA GLY A 34 -10.40 11.16 12.33
C GLY A 34 -9.57 11.81 11.23
N ARG A 35 -8.78 12.85 11.56
CA ARG A 35 -7.82 13.49 10.64
C ARG A 35 -6.45 12.86 10.80
N GLY A 36 -5.88 12.39 9.70
CA GLY A 36 -4.51 11.90 9.64
C GLY A 36 -3.70 12.72 8.64
N VAL A 37 -2.46 13.04 9.00
CA VAL A 37 -1.51 13.75 8.14
C VAL A 37 -0.17 12.99 8.20
N GLY A 38 0.41 12.71 7.05
CA GLY A 38 1.73 12.10 6.93
C GLY A 38 2.50 12.73 5.78
N ASP A 39 3.75 13.09 6.05
CA ASP A 39 4.68 13.64 5.05
C ASP A 39 5.64 12.55 4.61
N PHE A 40 5.58 12.18 3.32
CA PHE A 40 6.42 11.14 2.74
C PHE A 40 7.31 11.74 1.64
N VAL A 41 8.61 11.62 1.83
CA VAL A 41 9.59 12.10 0.85
C VAL A 41 10.11 10.92 0.05
N GLY A 42 9.88 10.97 -1.26
CA GLY A 42 10.35 9.99 -2.21
C GLY A 42 10.47 10.60 -3.60
N ARG A 43 11.06 9.86 -4.53
CA ARG A 43 11.02 10.26 -5.94
C ARG A 43 9.73 9.73 -6.53
N PHE A 44 8.78 10.60 -6.81
CA PHE A 44 7.52 10.26 -7.48
C PHE A 44 7.51 10.98 -8.82
N SER A 45 7.98 10.32 -9.88
CA SER A 45 8.12 10.92 -11.21
C SER A 45 8.05 9.83 -12.28
N THR A 46 8.04 10.21 -13.56
CA THR A 46 8.10 9.25 -14.68
C THR A 46 9.34 8.35 -14.67
N GLY A 47 10.39 8.76 -13.95
CA GLY A 47 11.60 7.97 -13.74
C GLY A 47 11.56 6.97 -12.59
N THR A 48 10.44 6.84 -11.85
CA THR A 48 10.34 5.99 -10.66
C THR A 48 9.70 4.63 -10.97
N PHE A 49 10.49 3.56 -10.95
CA PHE A 49 10.03 2.21 -11.27
C PHE A 49 10.61 1.16 -10.31
N ILE A 50 9.97 -0.01 -10.26
CA ILE A 50 10.51 -1.22 -9.64
C ILE A 50 11.14 -2.10 -10.72
N LEU A 51 12.32 -2.64 -10.42
CA LEU A 51 13.11 -3.49 -11.31
C LEU A 51 13.63 -4.68 -10.49
N SER A 52 13.54 -5.88 -11.04
CA SER A 52 14.19 -7.06 -10.47
C SER A 52 14.81 -7.89 -11.59
N PRO A 53 16.14 -7.80 -11.81
CA PRO A 53 16.81 -8.49 -12.91
C PRO A 53 16.69 -10.03 -12.86
N GLY A 54 16.42 -10.58 -11.68
CA GLY A 54 16.24 -12.01 -11.45
C GLY A 54 15.57 -12.30 -10.10
N ALA A 55 15.04 -13.51 -9.94
CA ALA A 55 14.55 -13.98 -8.64
C ALA A 55 15.74 -14.34 -7.74
N VAL A 56 15.93 -13.62 -6.64
CA VAL A 56 17.00 -13.83 -5.66
C VAL A 56 16.42 -14.11 -4.27
N PRO A 57 17.18 -14.74 -3.34
CA PRO A 57 16.69 -15.01 -1.99
C PRO A 57 16.21 -13.75 -1.25
N SER A 58 15.16 -13.90 -0.46
CA SER A 58 14.59 -12.86 0.41
C SER A 58 14.47 -13.39 1.85
N PRO A 59 14.82 -12.61 2.88
CA PRO A 59 14.71 -13.03 4.27
C PRO A 59 13.23 -13.09 4.71
N PRO A 60 12.77 -14.20 5.31
CA PRO A 60 11.42 -14.28 5.88
C PRO A 60 11.41 -13.73 7.32
N VAL A 61 11.16 -12.43 7.46
CA VAL A 61 11.06 -11.74 8.76
C VAL A 61 9.71 -12.01 9.42
N PHE A 62 8.62 -12.03 8.66
CA PHE A 62 7.29 -12.47 9.10
C PHE A 62 6.92 -13.83 8.48
N PRO A 63 5.95 -14.56 9.08
CA PRO A 63 5.59 -15.91 8.65
C PRO A 63 5.21 -16.04 7.17
N ASP A 64 4.56 -15.01 6.62
CA ASP A 64 3.97 -15.01 5.28
C ASP A 64 4.88 -14.38 4.21
N ASP A 65 6.11 -14.02 4.59
CA ASP A 65 7.09 -13.44 3.68
C ASP A 65 7.47 -14.42 2.57
N SER A 66 7.56 -13.91 1.34
CA SER A 66 8.20 -14.69 0.28
C SER A 66 9.69 -14.85 0.57
N LYS A 67 10.19 -16.08 0.39
CA LYS A 67 11.61 -16.42 0.53
C LYS A 67 12.43 -16.16 -0.75
N THR A 68 11.77 -15.74 -1.83
CA THR A 68 12.39 -15.43 -3.12
C THR A 68 11.69 -14.24 -3.78
N GLY A 69 12.47 -13.38 -4.42
CA GLY A 69 11.94 -12.31 -5.26
C GLY A 69 11.33 -12.83 -6.57
N VAL A 70 10.73 -11.93 -7.34
CA VAL A 70 10.24 -12.17 -8.71
C VAL A 70 11.10 -11.43 -9.71
N LYS A 71 11.34 -11.99 -10.91
CA LYS A 71 12.00 -11.28 -12.01
C LYS A 71 10.98 -10.35 -12.69
N THR A 72 11.33 -9.07 -12.85
CA THR A 72 10.54 -8.12 -13.62
C THR A 72 11.41 -7.13 -14.38
N ALA A 73 10.98 -6.78 -15.59
CA ALA A 73 11.43 -5.56 -16.26
C ALA A 73 11.00 -4.32 -15.41
N PRO A 74 11.48 -3.10 -15.73
CA PRO A 74 10.99 -1.89 -15.07
C PRO A 74 9.45 -1.79 -15.09
N VAL A 75 8.84 -1.67 -13.91
CA VAL A 75 7.39 -1.48 -13.71
C VAL A 75 7.16 -0.15 -13.01
N GLN A 76 6.31 0.68 -13.62
CA GLN A 76 5.91 1.96 -13.05
C GLN A 76 4.78 1.73 -12.03
N ILE A 77 4.85 2.42 -10.89
CA ILE A 77 3.80 2.38 -9.86
C ILE A 77 3.40 3.81 -9.48
N TYR A 78 2.19 4.24 -9.87
CA TYR A 78 1.77 5.64 -9.75
C TYR A 78 0.52 5.87 -8.90
N HIS A 79 -0.07 4.80 -8.39
CA HIS A 79 -1.26 4.88 -7.56
C HIS A 79 -0.88 4.83 -6.09
N VAL A 80 -1.69 5.47 -5.27
CA VAL A 80 -1.65 5.35 -3.81
C VAL A 80 -2.86 4.54 -3.37
N GLY A 81 -2.66 3.64 -2.41
CA GLY A 81 -3.71 2.99 -1.66
C GLY A 81 -3.43 3.06 -0.16
N ILE A 82 -4.50 3.04 0.63
CA ILE A 82 -4.47 3.13 2.09
C ILE A 82 -5.31 1.98 2.65
N TRP A 83 -4.77 1.24 3.60
CA TRP A 83 -5.41 0.11 4.28
C TRP A 83 -5.47 0.36 5.78
N PHE A 84 -6.46 -0.23 6.45
CA PHE A 84 -6.42 -0.33 7.92
C PHE A 84 -5.16 -1.08 8.35
N ASN A 85 -4.43 -0.57 9.35
CA ASN A 85 -3.17 -1.17 9.76
C ASN A 85 -3.35 -2.55 10.42
N ASN A 86 -4.57 -2.85 10.92
CA ASN A 86 -4.93 -4.18 11.39
C ASN A 86 -6.41 -4.51 11.13
N VAL A 87 -6.73 -5.81 11.13
CA VAL A 87 -8.10 -6.32 10.90
C VAL A 87 -9.10 -5.93 11.99
N ALA A 88 -8.64 -5.75 13.24
CA ALA A 88 -9.53 -5.42 14.36
C ALA A 88 -10.12 -4.01 14.20
N GLU A 89 -9.32 -3.05 13.73
CA GLU A 89 -9.76 -1.69 13.42
C GLU A 89 -10.75 -1.64 12.25
N ALA A 90 -10.53 -2.44 11.21
CA ALA A 90 -11.50 -2.58 10.11
C ALA A 90 -12.83 -3.15 10.61
N ASN A 91 -12.79 -4.20 11.44
CA ASN A 91 -13.99 -4.77 12.05
C ASN A 91 -14.73 -3.74 12.92
N ALA A 92 -14.00 -2.98 13.74
CA ALA A 92 -14.56 -1.93 14.61
C ALA A 92 -15.19 -0.79 13.80
N ALA A 93 -14.68 -0.52 12.60
CA ALA A 93 -15.25 0.43 11.65
C ALA A 93 -16.47 -0.10 10.88
N GLY A 94 -16.91 -1.34 11.14
CA GLY A 94 -18.08 -1.96 10.50
C GLY A 94 -17.80 -2.56 9.11
N CYS A 95 -16.53 -2.73 8.74
CA CYS A 95 -16.16 -3.45 7.52
C CYS A 95 -16.48 -4.95 7.64
N PRO A 96 -16.55 -5.69 6.52
CA PRO A 96 -16.71 -7.14 6.55
C PRO A 96 -15.68 -7.80 7.48
N PRO A 97 -16.12 -8.66 8.42
CA PRO A 97 -15.24 -9.13 9.48
C PRO A 97 -14.16 -10.08 8.96
N ASN A 98 -12.98 -10.02 9.57
CA ASN A 98 -11.88 -10.97 9.39
C ASN A 98 -11.28 -11.03 7.97
N VAL A 99 -11.38 -9.93 7.21
CA VAL A 99 -10.65 -9.78 5.94
C VAL A 99 -9.24 -9.31 6.24
N VAL A 100 -8.27 -10.24 6.18
CA VAL A 100 -6.85 -9.97 6.35
C VAL A 100 -6.19 -9.78 4.98
N THR A 101 -5.37 -8.74 4.85
CA THR A 101 -4.58 -8.45 3.66
C THR A 101 -3.11 -8.20 4.03
N PRO A 102 -2.16 -8.37 3.08
CA PRO A 102 -0.74 -8.18 3.39
C PRO A 102 -0.31 -6.70 3.47
N PHE A 103 -1.23 -5.74 3.34
CA PHE A 103 -0.93 -4.31 3.16
C PHE A 103 -0.69 -3.58 4.50
N THR A 104 0.28 -4.06 5.28
CA THR A 104 0.86 -3.40 6.47
C THR A 104 2.28 -3.95 6.69
N SER A 105 3.07 -3.31 7.55
CA SER A 105 4.42 -3.72 7.90
C SER A 105 4.55 -5.17 8.40
N ASN A 106 3.51 -5.76 8.98
CA ASN A 106 3.51 -7.14 9.51
C ASN A 106 2.57 -8.12 8.78
N HIS A 107 2.02 -7.72 7.62
CA HIS A 107 1.10 -8.50 6.79
C HIS A 107 -0.27 -8.84 7.41
N GLN A 108 -0.73 -8.12 8.43
CA GLN A 108 -2.01 -8.34 9.12
C GLN A 108 -3.06 -7.23 8.93
N ALA A 109 -2.99 -6.51 7.81
CA ALA A 109 -3.83 -5.35 7.54
C ALA A 109 -5.30 -5.75 7.39
N GLY A 110 -6.18 -4.79 7.66
CA GLY A 110 -7.59 -4.90 7.27
C GLY A 110 -7.79 -4.65 5.77
N ILE A 111 -9.02 -4.32 5.39
CA ILE A 111 -9.38 -3.98 4.00
C ILE A 111 -8.84 -2.59 3.59
N GLN A 112 -8.77 -2.34 2.27
CA GLN A 112 -8.45 -1.01 1.73
C GLN A 112 -9.56 -0.01 2.10
N VAL A 113 -9.16 1.17 2.61
CA VAL A 113 -10.09 2.25 2.98
C VAL A 113 -10.13 3.37 1.93
N LEU A 114 -9.04 3.61 1.23
CA LEU A 114 -8.95 4.63 0.19
C LEU A 114 -7.95 4.24 -0.89
N ASN A 115 -8.20 4.64 -2.13
CA ASN A 115 -7.24 4.53 -3.21
C ASN A 115 -7.41 5.68 -4.21
N THR A 116 -6.62 5.64 -5.28
CA THR A 116 -6.58 6.63 -6.36
C THR A 116 -7.32 6.15 -7.62
N SER A 117 -8.41 5.38 -7.46
CA SER A 117 -9.22 4.81 -8.56
C SER A 117 -9.97 5.82 -9.42
N THR A 118 -9.94 7.10 -9.06
CA THR A 118 -10.42 8.20 -9.91
C THR A 118 -9.47 8.49 -11.09
N PHE A 119 -8.29 7.89 -11.10
CA PHE A 119 -7.32 7.94 -12.20
C PHE A 119 -7.34 6.63 -13.00
N PRO A 120 -7.04 6.66 -14.33
CA PRO A 120 -6.87 5.46 -15.12
C PRO A 120 -5.76 4.55 -14.57
N ASP A 121 -5.90 3.24 -14.77
CA ASP A 121 -4.97 2.22 -14.26
C ASP A 121 -3.50 2.45 -14.66
N ASP A 122 -3.25 3.04 -15.84
CA ASP A 122 -1.89 3.33 -16.35
C ASP A 122 -1.47 4.80 -16.16
N PHE A 123 -2.24 5.57 -15.39
CA PHE A 123 -2.07 7.01 -15.25
C PHE A 123 -2.42 7.54 -13.85
N GLY A 124 -1.83 6.93 -12.82
CA GLY A 124 -2.00 7.39 -11.44
C GLY A 124 -1.48 8.79 -11.13
N PRO A 125 -1.90 9.39 -10.01
CA PRO A 125 -1.61 10.78 -9.66
C PRO A 125 -0.12 11.08 -9.53
N LEU A 126 0.70 10.12 -9.07
CA LEU A 126 2.13 10.33 -8.84
C LEU A 126 2.91 10.57 -10.13
N ARG A 127 2.34 10.25 -11.30
CA ARG A 127 2.92 10.59 -12.59
C ARG A 127 2.94 12.09 -12.87
N HIS A 128 2.12 12.87 -12.16
CA HIS A 128 2.03 14.34 -12.29
C HIS A 128 3.00 15.09 -11.39
N VAL A 129 3.63 14.41 -10.45
CA VAL A 129 4.59 15.03 -9.53
C VAL A 129 5.92 15.20 -10.30
N GLN A 130 6.39 16.45 -10.39
CA GLN A 130 7.64 16.83 -11.06
C GLN A 130 8.64 17.37 -10.03
#